data_AF-A0A5M5BV91-F1
#
_entry.id   AF-A0A5M5BV91-F1
#
_cell.length_a   1.000
_cell.length_b   1.000
_cell.length_c   1.000
_cell.angle_alpha   90.00
_cell.angle_beta   90.00
_cell.angle_gamma   90.00
#
_symmetry.space_group_name_H-M   'P 1'
#
loop_
_entity.id
_entity.type
_entity.pdbx_description
1 polymer ?
#
loop_
_entity_poly.entity_id
_entity_poly.type
_entity_poly.pdbx_seq_one_letter_code
_entity_poly.pdbx_strand_id
1 'polypeptide(L)' 'METGTILIVDDNKSVLASLELLLENVFSTVRTAANPNQITTILSTTPIDIVILDMNFSAGINNGNEGLYWLKHIHEIR' A
#
# COMPACT_ATOMS: atom_id res chain seq x y z
N MET A 1 -0.57 18.99 -9.88
CA MET A 1 -0.92 17.66 -9.36
C MET A 1 -0.34 16.67 -10.33
N GLU A 2 0.53 15.77 -9.88
CA GLU A 2 0.97 14.68 -10.74
C GLU A 2 -0.23 13.74 -10.92
N THR A 3 -0.51 13.36 -12.17
CA THR A 3 -1.55 12.40 -12.49
C THR A 3 -1.04 11.02 -12.08
N GLY A 4 -1.50 10.54 -10.93
CA GLY A 4 -1.06 9.27 -10.39
C GLY A 4 -1.97 8.79 -9.27
N THR A 5 -2.14 7.47 -9.19
CA THR A 5 -2.83 6.77 -8.11
C THR A 5 -1.81 6.04 -7.27
N ILE A 6 -1.73 6.40 -5.99
CA ILE A 6 -0.89 5.71 -5.01
C ILE A 6 -1.73 4.78 -4.13
N LEU A 7 -1.23 3.57 -3.89
CA LEU A 7 -1.74 2.64 -2.90
C LEU A 7 -0.78 2.58 -1.70
N ILE A 8 -1.29 2.75 -0.49
CA ILE A 8 -0.55 2.69 0.76
C ILE A 8 -1.08 1.51 1.56
N VAL A 9 -0.21 0.61 2.00
CA VAL A 9 -0.59 -0.59 2.75
C VAL A 9 0.20 -0.67 4.04
N ASP A 10 -0.50 -0.66 5.17
CA ASP A 10 0.05 -0.66 6.53
C ASP A 10 -1.08 -1.10 7.48
N ASP A 11 -0.82 -1.97 8.45
CA ASP A 11 -1.86 -2.42 9.40
C ASP A 11 -2.25 -1.33 10.42
N ASN A 12 -1.40 -0.32 10.59
CA ASN A 12 -1.63 0.82 11.45
C ASN A 12 -2.43 1.93 10.74
N LYS A 13 -3.71 1.99 11.08
CA LYS A 13 -4.64 3.02 10.57
C LYS A 13 -4.19 4.47 10.81
N SER A 14 -3.41 4.73 11.86
CA SER A 14 -2.91 6.09 12.14
C SER A 14 -1.83 6.49 11.14
N VAL A 15 -0.99 5.54 10.72
CA VAL A 15 0.02 5.74 9.68
C VAL A 15 -0.67 5.99 8.35
N LEU A 16 -1.67 5.15 8.00
CA LEU A 16 -2.47 5.33 6.78
C LEU A 16 -3.12 6.71 6.71
N ALA A 17 -3.81 7.15 7.77
CA ALA A 17 -4.46 8.46 7.80
C ALA A 17 -3.45 9.62 7.66
N SER A 18 -2.28 9.51 8.29
CA SER A 18 -1.25 10.54 8.22
C SER A 18 -0.65 10.64 6.81
N LEU A 19 -0.40 9.50 6.17
CA LEU A 19 0.13 9.46 4.81
C LEU A 19 -0.92 9.89 3.77
N GLU A 20 -2.20 9.55 3.98
CA GLU A 20 -3.30 10.00 3.13
C GLU A 20 -3.38 11.53 3.10
N LEU A 21 -3.42 12.17 4.27
CA LEU A 21 -3.43 13.62 4.39
C LEU A 21 -2.17 14.28 3.78
N LEU A 22 -1.01 13.65 3.96
CA LEU A 22 0.25 14.16 3.40
C LEU A 22 0.25 14.12 1.87
N LEU A 23 -0.32 13.07 1.28
CA LEU A 23 -0.19 12.77 -0.15
C LEU A 23 -1.38 13.22 -1.01
N GLU A 24 -2.51 13.61 -0.41
CA GLU A 24 -3.70 14.08 -1.12
C GLU A 24 -3.42 15.29 -2.05
N ASN A 25 -2.42 16.11 -1.71
CA ASN A 25 -2.04 17.29 -2.49
C ASN A 25 -0.99 17.00 -3.57
N VAL A 26 -0.41 15.79 -3.58
CA VAL A 26 0.64 15.36 -4.51
C VAL A 26 0.04 14.49 -5.62
N PHE A 27 -0.76 13.49 -5.24
CA PHE A 27 -1.37 12.52 -6.13
C PHE A 27 -2.82 12.84 -6.44
N SER A 28 -3.27 12.51 -7.64
CA SER A 28 -4.70 12.64 -8.01
C SER A 28 -5.62 11.67 -7.26
N THR A 29 -5.10 10.55 -6.76
CA THR A 29 -5.87 9.60 -5.97
C THR A 29 -4.95 8.91 -4.97
N VAL A 30 -5.34 8.95 -3.70
CA VAL A 30 -4.70 8.17 -2.64
C VAL A 30 -5.65 7.04 -2.24
N ARG A 31 -5.15 5.81 -2.21
CA ARG A 31 -5.86 4.66 -1.68
C ARG A 31 -5.07 4.05 -0.54
N THR A 32 -5.77 3.62 0.50
CA THR A 32 -5.17 2.98 1.66
C THR A 32 -5.77 1.58 1.87
N ALA A 33 -4.97 0.64 2.33
CA ALA A 33 -5.42 -0.69 2.74
C ALA A 33 -4.81 -1.07 4.09
N ALA A 34 -5.66 -1.27 5.10
CA ALA A 34 -5.24 -1.70 6.44
C ALA A 34 -5.05 -3.23 6.55
N ASN A 35 -5.44 -3.97 5.52
CA ASN A 35 -5.27 -5.41 5.45
C ASN A 35 -4.56 -5.73 4.14
N PRO A 36 -3.33 -6.30 4.19
CA PRO A 36 -2.56 -6.55 2.98
C PRO A 36 -3.22 -7.57 2.05
N ASN A 37 -4.15 -8.40 2.54
CA ASN A 37 -4.94 -9.29 1.68
C ASN A 37 -5.83 -8.55 0.66
N GLN A 38 -6.03 -7.24 0.83
CA GLN A 38 -6.76 -6.41 -0.13
C GLN A 38 -5.90 -6.01 -1.33
N ILE A 39 -4.56 -6.16 -1.27
CA ILE A 39 -3.62 -5.76 -2.34
C ILE A 39 -4.05 -6.36 -3.68
N THR A 40 -4.27 -7.67 -3.72
CA THR A 40 -4.58 -8.41 -4.97
C THR A 40 -5.87 -7.91 -5.61
N THR A 41 -6.91 -7.66 -4.81
CA THR A 41 -8.19 -7.13 -5.32
C THR A 41 -8.03 -5.70 -5.81
N ILE A 42 -7.31 -4.84 -5.08
CA ILE A 42 -7.13 -3.44 -5.48
C ILE A 42 -6.33 -3.35 -6.78
N LEU A 43 -5.22 -4.09 -6.89
CA LEU A 43 -4.36 -4.06 -8.07
C LEU A 43 -5.05 -4.62 -9.33
N SER A 44 -5.96 -5.59 -9.18
CA SER A 44 -6.69 -6.18 -10.32
C SER A 44 -7.89 -5.34 -10.76
N THR A 45 -8.41 -4.46 -9.91
CA THR A 45 -9.61 -3.66 -10.20
C THR A 45 -9.31 -2.19 -10.48
N THR A 46 -8.13 -1.71 -10.09
CA THR A 46 -7.77 -0.29 -10.15
C THR A 46 -6.37 -0.11 -10.77
N PRO A 47 -6.17 0.87 -11.68
CA PRO A 47 -4.83 1.26 -12.08
C PRO A 47 -4.12 1.92 -10.88
N ILE A 48 -2.94 1.38 -10.52
CA ILE A 48 -2.09 1.88 -9.44
C ILE A 48 -0.72 2.14 -10.05
N ASP A 49 -0.21 3.35 -9.89
CA ASP A 49 1.09 3.77 -10.43
C ASP A 49 2.23 3.52 -9.44
N ILE A 50 1.94 3.70 -8.14
CA ILE A 50 2.91 3.54 -7.06
C ILE A 50 2.27 2.78 -5.90
N VAL A 51 3.05 1.88 -5.28
CA VAL A 51 2.68 1.21 -4.04
C VAL A 51 3.68 1.59 -2.94
N ILE A 52 3.18 2.07 -1.81
CA ILE A 52 3.91 2.15 -0.53
C ILE A 52 3.46 0.94 0.29
N LEU A 53 4.42 0.10 0.67
CA LEU A 53 4.19 -1.18 1.34
C LEU A 53 4.97 -1.19 2.65
N ASP A 54 4.27 -1.38 3.78
CA ASP A 54 4.93 -1.67 5.05
C ASP A 54 5.61 -3.06 5.02
N MET A 55 6.71 -3.18 5.77
CA MET A 55 7.50 -4.40 5.83
C MET A 55 6.97 -5.41 6.85
N ASN A 56 6.21 -5.00 7.85
CA ASN A 56 5.83 -5.84 9.00
C ASN A 56 4.38 -5.63 9.46
N PHE A 57 3.42 -6.14 8.68
CA PHE A 57 1.98 -6.01 8.93
C PHE A 57 1.48 -6.66 10.23
N SER A 58 2.25 -7.57 10.84
CA SER A 58 1.85 -8.25 12.06
C SER A 58 2.75 -7.86 13.24
N ALA A 59 2.15 -7.31 14.30
CA ALA A 59 2.88 -6.95 15.51
C ALA A 59 3.62 -8.14 16.13
N GLY A 60 4.94 -8.00 16.30
CA GLY A 60 5.79 -8.99 16.97
C GLY A 60 6.78 -9.73 16.06
N ILE A 61 6.68 -9.57 14.74
CA ILE A 61 7.61 -10.14 13.77
C ILE A 61 8.19 -9.02 12.91
N ASN A 62 9.43 -8.61 13.19
CA ASN A 62 10.10 -7.48 12.50
C ASN A 62 11.21 -7.96 11.55
N ASN A 63 11.00 -9.09 10.87
CA ASN A 63 12.00 -9.67 9.97
C ASN A 63 11.83 -9.23 8.50
N GLY A 64 10.76 -8.51 8.17
CA GLY A 64 10.47 -8.04 6.82
C GLY A 64 9.95 -9.10 5.83
N ASN A 65 9.76 -10.35 6.27
CA ASN A 65 9.35 -11.43 5.37
C ASN A 65 7.93 -11.21 4.80
N GLU A 66 7.04 -10.59 5.58
CA GLU A 66 5.68 -10.26 5.11
C GLU A 66 5.74 -9.23 3.99
N GLY A 67 6.50 -8.13 4.16
CA GLY A 67 6.74 -7.15 3.11
C GLY A 67 7.35 -7.76 1.86
N LEU A 68 8.36 -8.63 1.99
CA LEU A 68 8.98 -9.32 0.85
C LEU A 68 8.02 -10.27 0.13
N TYR A 69 7.19 -10.99 0.88
CA TYR A 69 6.14 -11.84 0.31
C TYR A 69 5.18 -11.01 -0.55
N TRP A 70 4.67 -9.90 -0.02
CA TRP A 70 3.74 -9.04 -0.75
C TRP A 70 4.41 -8.33 -1.92
N LEU A 71 5.64 -7.87 -1.78
CA LEU A 71 6.41 -7.29 -2.87
C LEU A 71 6.54 -8.27 -4.04
N LYS A 72 6.90 -9.53 -3.76
CA LYS A 72 6.97 -10.58 -4.77
C LYS A 72 5.61 -10.82 -5.41
N HIS A 73 4.55 -10.91 -4.61
CA HIS A 73 3.20 -11.14 -5.12
C HIS A 73 2.70 -10.00 -6.01
N ILE A 74 3.02 -8.75 -5.69
CA ILE A 74 2.70 -7.58 -6.52
C ILE A 74 3.39 -7.69 -7.90
N HIS A 75 4.65 -8.12 -7.94
CA HIS A 75 5.39 -8.35 -9.19
C HIS A 75 4.85 -9.53 -10.01
N GLU A 76 4.14 -10.48 -9.40
CA GLU A 76 3.48 -11.57 -10.12
C GLU A 76 2.18 -11.12 -10.81
N ILE A 77 1.55 -10.05 -10.32
CA ILE A 77 0.27 -9.51 -10.84
C ILE A 77 0.47 -8.48 -11.96
N ARG A 78 1.57 -7.73 -11.94
CA ARG A 78 1.87 -6.60 -12.85
C ARG A 78 2.91 -6.99 -13.89
#